data_AF-A0A4Y2P6L2-F1
#
_entry.id   AF-A0A4Y2P6L2-F1
#
_cell.length_a   1.000
_cell.length_b   1.000
_cell.length_c   1.000
_cell.angle_alpha   90.00
_cell.angle_beta   90.00
_cell.angle_gamma   90.00
#
_symmetry.space_group_name_H-M   'P 1'
#
loop_
_entity.id
_entity.type
_entity.pdbx_description
1 polymer ?
#
loop_
_entity_poly.entity_id
_entity_poly.type
_entity_poly.pdbx_seq_one_letter_code
_entity_poly.pdbx_strand_id
1 'polypeptide(L)'
;MNVEQPPVVEPHKIIIPPLHIKLGLVKNLVKAMDKNWPAFNYLHEKFPRLSVAKIKEGVFVWPQIKQLFRHPKFEKLLRSKGKQVWDQVSTNFLGNDKADKYLVEDMLALFQDFGCNMSLKIHFLDAHLNFFPDNCGQVSDENGERFHQDIANMEKRCQGDWSTAMLDDTVGLSSEMLPTSITTDRP
;
A
#
# COMPACT_ATOMS: atom_id res chain seq x y z
N MET A 1 0.76 -0.67 -26.68
CA MET A 1 0.88 0.63 -25.99
C MET A 1 1.29 1.66 -27.04
N ASN A 2 0.40 2.58 -27.42
CA ASN A 2 0.74 3.68 -28.31
C ASN A 2 1.36 4.79 -27.46
N VAL A 3 2.69 4.81 -27.37
CA VAL A 3 3.40 5.91 -26.71
C VAL A 3 3.75 6.93 -27.79
N GLU A 4 3.12 8.11 -27.74
CA GLU A 4 3.30 9.16 -28.75
C GLU A 4 4.68 9.85 -28.66
N GLN A 5 5.32 9.80 -27.49
CA GLN A 5 6.63 10.41 -27.25
C GLN A 5 7.58 9.45 -26.52
N PRO A 6 8.88 9.45 -26.83
CA PRO A 6 9.86 8.63 -26.11
C PRO A 6 9.83 8.93 -24.61
N PRO A 7 9.86 7.92 -23.73
CA PRO A 7 9.86 8.15 -22.29
C PRO A 7 11.17 8.82 -21.86
N VAL A 8 11.06 9.80 -20.95
CA VAL A 8 12.22 10.55 -20.39
C VAL A 8 13.15 9.64 -19.58
N VAL A 9 12.59 8.58 -19.01
CA VAL A 9 13.31 7.58 -18.21
C VAL A 9 13.01 6.21 -18.78
N GLU A 10 14.02 5.33 -18.80
CA GLU A 10 13.84 3.96 -19.26
C GLU A 10 12.78 3.24 -18.40
N PRO A 11 11.80 2.52 -18.99
CA PRO A 11 10.67 1.96 -18.25
C PRO A 11 11.07 1.04 -17.09
N HIS A 12 12.16 0.29 -17.20
CA HIS A 12 12.64 -0.62 -16.15
C HIS A 12 13.23 0.11 -14.93
N LYS A 13 13.47 1.42 -15.03
CA LYS A 13 13.87 2.29 -13.91
C LYS A 13 12.66 2.88 -13.16
N ILE A 14 11.46 2.73 -13.73
CA ILE A 14 10.21 3.19 -13.12
C ILE A 14 9.61 2.00 -12.38
N ILE A 15 9.71 2.00 -11.04
CA ILE A 15 9.11 0.97 -10.19
C ILE A 15 8.08 1.66 -9.29
N ILE A 16 6.84 1.21 -9.34
CA ILE A 16 5.85 1.58 -8.32
C ILE A 16 6.16 0.76 -7.07
N PRO A 17 6.43 1.38 -5.91
CA PRO A 17 6.80 0.63 -4.72
C PRO A 17 5.74 -0.43 -4.35
N PRO A 18 6.13 -1.66 -3.95
CA PRO A 18 5.20 -2.76 -3.65
C PRO A 18 4.10 -2.38 -2.63
N LEU A 19 4.45 -1.51 -1.68
CA LEU A 19 3.51 -0.94 -0.73
C LEU A 19 2.33 -0.22 -1.41
N HIS A 20 2.64 0.63 -2.38
CA HIS A 20 1.64 1.39 -3.13
C HIS A 20 0.75 0.47 -3.95
N ILE A 21 1.29 -0.58 -4.55
CA ILE A 21 0.50 -1.59 -5.27
C ILE A 21 -0.48 -2.25 -4.31
N LYS A 22 -0.03 -2.68 -3.13
CA LYS A 22 -0.92 -3.31 -2.16
C LYS A 22 -2.02 -2.40 -1.66
N LEU A 23 -1.70 -1.13 -1.38
CA LEU A 23 -2.71 -0.12 -1.06
C LEU A 23 -3.78 -0.04 -2.17
N GLY A 24 -3.36 -0.13 -3.43
CA GLY A 24 -4.25 -0.19 -4.60
C GLY A 24 -5.12 -1.44 -4.65
N LEU A 25 -4.56 -2.61 -4.35
CA LEU A 25 -5.28 -3.89 -4.33
C LEU A 25 -6.38 -3.91 -3.28
N VAL A 26 -6.05 -3.54 -2.03
CA VAL A 26 -7.04 -3.48 -0.94
C VAL A 26 -8.11 -2.42 -1.21
N LYS A 27 -7.72 -1.27 -1.77
CA LYS A 27 -8.67 -0.25 -2.21
C LYS A 27 -9.69 -0.81 -3.20
N ASN A 28 -9.22 -1.48 -4.25
CA ASN A 28 -10.09 -2.04 -5.28
C ASN A 28 -11.02 -3.12 -4.74
N LEU A 29 -10.52 -3.99 -3.87
CA LEU A 29 -11.35 -4.98 -3.16
C LEU A 29 -12.49 -4.31 -2.39
N VAL A 30 -12.17 -3.32 -1.54
CA VAL A 30 -13.19 -2.65 -0.71
C VAL A 30 -14.17 -1.84 -1.56
N LYS A 31 -13.73 -1.27 -2.68
CA LYS A 31 -14.61 -0.58 -3.63
C LYS A 31 -15.63 -1.55 -4.24
N ALA A 32 -15.20 -2.74 -4.65
CA ALA A 32 -16.07 -3.76 -5.25
C ALA A 32 -16.97 -4.48 -4.24
N MET A 33 -16.62 -4.49 -2.94
CA MET A 33 -17.42 -5.14 -1.89
C MET A 33 -18.86 -4.59 -1.81
N ASP A 34 -19.82 -5.50 -1.60
CA ASP A 34 -21.20 -5.16 -1.25
C ASP A 34 -21.25 -4.35 0.05
N LYS A 35 -21.96 -3.21 0.02
CA LYS A 35 -22.04 -2.27 1.13
C LYS A 35 -22.96 -2.74 2.26
N ASN A 36 -23.79 -3.76 2.01
CA ASN A 36 -24.65 -4.40 3.00
C ASN A 36 -23.96 -5.58 3.71
N TRP A 37 -22.73 -5.92 3.30
CA TRP A 37 -22.02 -7.05 3.87
C TRP A 37 -21.54 -6.74 5.30
N PRO A 38 -21.69 -7.69 6.26
CA PRO A 38 -20.95 -7.69 7.53
C PRO A 38 -19.48 -7.22 7.48
N ALA A 39 -18.69 -7.60 6.46
CA ALA A 39 -17.29 -7.18 6.33
C ALA A 39 -17.17 -5.68 6.06
N PHE A 40 -18.07 -5.11 5.24
CA PHE A 40 -18.11 -3.67 4.98
C PHE A 40 -18.52 -2.90 6.23
N ASN A 41 -19.54 -3.38 6.96
CA ASN A 41 -19.97 -2.79 8.22
C ASN A 41 -18.86 -2.81 9.28
N TYR A 42 -18.08 -3.89 9.34
CA TYR A 42 -16.93 -3.97 10.24
C TYR A 42 -15.88 -2.88 9.98
N LEU A 43 -15.69 -2.44 8.72
CA LEU A 43 -14.77 -1.34 8.42
C LEU A 43 -15.22 -0.03 9.07
N HIS A 44 -16.53 0.23 9.13
CA HIS A 44 -17.09 1.39 9.83
C HIS A 44 -16.87 1.31 11.34
N GLU A 45 -17.13 0.14 11.94
CA GLU A 45 -16.91 -0.10 13.37
C GLU A 45 -15.43 0.01 13.76
N LYS A 46 -14.55 -0.55 12.92
CA LYS A 46 -13.10 -0.61 13.19
C LYS A 46 -12.44 0.76 13.01
N PHE A 47 -12.94 1.58 12.08
CA PHE A 47 -12.38 2.88 11.76
C PHE A 47 -13.41 4.01 11.87
N PRO A 48 -13.90 4.32 13.08
CA PRO A 48 -14.97 5.32 13.28
C PRO A 48 -14.54 6.75 12.91
N ARG A 49 -13.22 7.00 12.79
CA ARG A 49 -12.66 8.28 12.36
C ARG A 49 -12.63 8.45 10.83
N LEU A 50 -12.85 7.38 10.06
CA LEU A 50 -12.96 7.46 8.61
C LEU A 50 -14.39 7.82 8.22
N SER A 51 -14.52 8.74 7.26
CA SER A 51 -15.83 9.05 6.70
C SER A 51 -16.35 7.87 5.88
N VAL A 52 -17.67 7.79 5.74
CA VAL A 52 -18.33 6.79 4.90
C VAL A 52 -17.79 6.81 3.47
N ALA A 53 -17.54 8.01 2.92
CA ALA A 53 -16.95 8.18 1.60
C ALA A 53 -15.56 7.56 1.50
N LYS A 54 -14.68 7.78 2.49
CA LYS A 54 -13.33 7.18 2.51
C LYS A 54 -13.40 5.65 2.54
N ILE A 55 -14.30 5.07 3.35
CA ILE A 55 -14.46 3.62 3.41
C ILE A 55 -15.03 3.08 2.09
N LYS A 56 -16.07 3.71 1.52
CA LYS A 56 -16.64 3.31 0.22
C LYS A 56 -15.62 3.34 -0.91
N GLU A 57 -14.76 4.36 -0.91
CA GLU A 57 -13.69 4.54 -1.89
C GLU A 57 -12.42 3.73 -1.57
N GLY A 58 -12.42 2.93 -0.51
CA GLY A 58 -11.27 2.10 -0.11
C GLY A 58 -10.03 2.92 0.25
N VAL A 59 -10.21 4.15 0.75
CA VAL A 59 -9.13 5.07 1.11
C VAL A 59 -8.65 4.76 2.52
N PHE A 60 -7.61 3.94 2.59
CA PHE A 60 -6.93 3.56 3.83
C PHE A 60 -5.45 3.94 3.77
N VAL A 61 -4.88 4.24 4.94
CA VAL A 61 -3.43 4.33 5.11
C VAL A 61 -2.86 2.98 5.50
N TRP A 62 -1.56 2.78 5.29
CA TRP A 62 -0.90 1.51 5.56
C TRP A 62 -1.12 0.96 6.98
N PRO A 63 -1.06 1.76 8.07
CA PRO A 63 -1.38 1.27 9.41
C PRO A 63 -2.78 0.67 9.57
N GLN A 64 -3.78 1.22 8.87
CA GLN A 64 -5.16 0.71 8.94
C GLN A 64 -5.24 -0.66 8.25
N ILE A 65 -4.59 -0.81 7.11
CA ILE A 65 -4.49 -2.09 6.41
C ILE A 65 -3.72 -3.12 7.24
N LYS A 66 -2.58 -2.74 7.86
CA LYS A 66 -1.85 -3.63 8.79
C LYS A 66 -2.75 -4.11 9.92
N GLN A 67 -3.63 -3.26 10.45
CA GLN A 67 -4.60 -3.68 11.47
C GLN A 67 -5.62 -4.70 10.94
N LEU A 68 -6.06 -4.58 9.69
CA LEU A 68 -6.95 -5.57 9.08
C LEU A 68 -6.26 -6.93 8.90
N PHE A 69 -4.98 -6.93 8.50
CA PHE A 69 -4.20 -8.17 8.37
C PHE A 69 -3.89 -8.82 9.72
N ARG A 70 -3.64 -8.04 10.78
CA ARG A 70 -3.34 -8.59 12.12
C ARG A 70 -4.55 -9.21 12.81
N HIS A 71 -5.77 -8.76 12.49
CA HIS A 71 -6.96 -9.19 13.20
C HIS A 71 -7.85 -10.08 12.30
N PRO A 72 -7.99 -11.38 12.61
CA PRO A 72 -8.71 -12.32 11.75
C PRO A 72 -10.22 -12.05 11.72
N LYS A 73 -10.74 -11.11 12.51
CA LYS A 73 -12.16 -10.76 12.51
C LYS A 73 -12.62 -10.25 11.15
N PHE A 74 -11.82 -9.42 10.46
CA PHE A 74 -12.19 -8.95 9.13
C PHE A 74 -12.23 -10.09 8.12
N GLU A 75 -11.19 -10.92 8.07
CA GLU A 75 -11.10 -12.08 7.19
C GLU A 75 -12.28 -13.04 7.39
N LYS A 76 -12.66 -13.33 8.64
CA LYS A 76 -13.80 -14.22 8.96
C LYS A 76 -15.15 -13.67 8.52
N LEU A 77 -15.25 -12.36 8.31
CA LEU A 77 -16.47 -11.73 7.82
C LEU A 77 -16.54 -11.77 6.29
N LEU A 78 -15.42 -11.97 5.60
CA LEU A 78 -15.39 -12.25 4.16
C LEU A 78 -15.95 -13.65 3.88
N ARG A 79 -16.39 -13.88 2.65
CA ARG A 79 -17.28 -14.97 2.21
C ARG A 79 -16.91 -15.25 0.77
N SER A 80 -16.97 -16.51 0.39
CA SER A 80 -16.83 -16.97 -1.00
C SER A 80 -15.65 -16.30 -1.70
N LYS A 81 -15.91 -15.54 -2.77
CA LYS A 81 -14.91 -14.88 -3.62
C LYS A 81 -14.12 -13.78 -2.90
N GLY A 82 -14.78 -13.01 -2.03
CA GLY A 82 -14.13 -11.92 -1.29
C GLY A 82 -13.02 -12.41 -0.36
N LYS A 83 -13.20 -13.60 0.23
CA LYS A 83 -12.15 -14.23 1.04
C LYS A 83 -10.97 -14.67 0.17
N GLN A 84 -11.23 -15.31 -0.97
CA GLN A 84 -10.16 -15.75 -1.89
C GLN A 84 -9.29 -14.58 -2.35
N VAL A 85 -9.93 -13.46 -2.73
CA VAL A 85 -9.21 -12.24 -3.11
C VAL A 85 -8.37 -11.72 -1.94
N TRP A 86 -8.93 -11.67 -0.73
CA TRP A 86 -8.20 -11.22 0.44
C TRP A 86 -7.00 -12.10 0.79
N ASP A 87 -7.18 -13.42 0.75
CA ASP A 87 -6.12 -14.39 1.05
C ASP A 87 -4.95 -14.16 0.10
N GLN A 88 -5.19 -14.06 -1.21
CA GLN A 88 -4.16 -13.75 -2.22
C GLN A 88 -3.40 -12.45 -1.92
N VAL A 89 -4.12 -11.35 -1.62
CA VAL A 89 -3.49 -10.06 -1.30
C VAL A 89 -2.68 -10.12 -0.01
N SER A 90 -3.16 -10.87 0.98
CA SER A 90 -2.55 -10.97 2.31
C SER A 90 -1.36 -11.92 2.37
N THR A 91 -1.32 -12.99 1.57
CA THR A 91 -0.22 -13.96 1.61
C THR A 91 0.84 -13.64 0.56
N ASN A 92 0.42 -13.32 -0.67
CA ASN A 92 1.33 -13.36 -1.82
C ASN A 92 1.94 -12.00 -2.14
N PHE A 93 1.32 -10.91 -1.68
CA PHE A 93 1.80 -9.56 -1.99
C PHE A 93 2.38 -8.82 -0.78
N LEU A 94 2.27 -9.37 0.45
CA LEU A 94 2.80 -8.78 1.70
C LEU A 94 4.27 -9.11 2.00
N GLY A 95 4.92 -9.95 1.18
CA GLY A 95 6.28 -10.42 1.41
C GLY A 95 7.38 -9.47 0.97
N ASN A 96 8.61 -9.86 1.31
CA ASN A 96 9.83 -9.25 0.80
C ASN A 96 10.18 -9.76 -0.60
N ASP A 97 9.60 -10.88 -1.01
CA ASP A 97 9.97 -11.57 -2.24
C ASP A 97 8.98 -11.25 -3.38
N LYS A 98 9.50 -11.20 -4.60
CA LYS A 98 8.69 -11.03 -5.81
C LYS A 98 7.77 -12.22 -6.01
N ALA A 99 6.49 -11.95 -6.31
CA ALA A 99 5.52 -12.99 -6.63
C ALA A 99 5.78 -13.59 -8.02
N ASP A 100 5.55 -14.89 -8.15
CA ASP A 100 5.57 -15.57 -9.44
C ASP A 100 4.45 -15.08 -10.37
N LYS A 101 4.72 -15.09 -11.67
CA LYS A 101 3.78 -14.56 -12.68
C LYS A 101 2.40 -15.24 -12.64
N TYR A 102 2.36 -16.55 -12.45
CA TYR A 102 1.10 -17.30 -12.39
C TYR A 102 0.23 -16.89 -11.18
N LEU A 103 0.85 -16.54 -10.05
CA LEU A 103 0.12 -16.04 -8.87
C LEU A 103 -0.52 -14.68 -9.14
N VAL A 104 0.15 -13.81 -9.90
CA VAL A 104 -0.41 -12.52 -10.32
C VAL A 104 -1.59 -12.75 -11.25
N GLU A 105 -1.46 -13.62 -12.26
CA GLU A 105 -2.53 -13.97 -13.20
C GLU A 105 -3.77 -14.56 -12.47
N ASP A 106 -3.57 -15.49 -11.54
CA ASP A 106 -4.64 -16.07 -10.71
C ASP A 106 -5.34 -15.02 -9.83
N MET A 107 -4.56 -14.13 -9.21
CA MET A 107 -5.11 -13.02 -8.43
C MET A 107 -5.96 -12.10 -9.32
N LEU A 108 -5.49 -11.75 -10.52
CA LEU A 108 -6.23 -10.89 -11.45
C LEU A 108 -7.55 -11.52 -11.89
N ALA A 109 -7.57 -12.83 -12.15
CA ALA A 109 -8.79 -13.56 -12.46
C ALA A 109 -9.80 -13.49 -11.30
N LEU A 110 -9.34 -13.66 -10.05
CA LEU A 110 -10.19 -13.50 -8.86
C LEU A 110 -10.71 -12.08 -8.69
N PHE A 111 -9.87 -11.06 -8.95
CA PHE A 111 -10.29 -9.66 -8.93
C PHE A 111 -11.37 -9.38 -9.97
N GLN A 112 -11.20 -9.87 -11.20
CA GLN A 112 -12.18 -9.71 -12.27
C GLN A 112 -13.50 -10.40 -11.91
N ASP A 113 -13.45 -11.64 -11.44
CA ASP A 113 -14.63 -12.42 -11.04
C ASP A 113 -15.36 -11.85 -9.81
N PHE A 114 -14.64 -11.14 -8.93
CA PHE A 114 -15.21 -10.39 -7.82
C PHE A 114 -15.83 -9.04 -8.25
N GLY A 115 -15.56 -8.56 -9.47
CA GLY A 115 -16.04 -7.28 -9.97
C GLY A 115 -15.15 -6.08 -9.63
N CYS A 116 -13.87 -6.31 -9.37
CA CYS A 116 -12.89 -5.22 -9.21
C CYS A 116 -12.56 -4.58 -10.56
N ASN A 117 -12.50 -3.25 -10.59
CA ASN A 117 -12.04 -2.51 -11.76
C ASN A 117 -10.51 -2.54 -11.90
N MET A 118 -10.02 -2.54 -13.14
CA MET A 118 -8.59 -2.38 -13.42
C MET A 118 -8.14 -0.97 -12.99
N SER A 119 -7.29 -0.89 -11.96
CA SER A 119 -6.62 0.38 -11.62
C SER A 119 -5.25 0.46 -12.29
N LEU A 120 -4.70 1.66 -12.38
CA LEU A 120 -3.35 1.87 -12.91
C LEU A 120 -2.30 1.00 -12.18
N LYS A 121 -2.47 0.80 -10.87
CA LYS A 121 -1.57 -0.04 -10.06
C LYS A 121 -1.68 -1.52 -10.41
N ILE A 122 -2.90 -2.01 -10.68
CA ILE A 122 -3.12 -3.39 -11.13
C ILE A 122 -2.56 -3.57 -12.55
N HIS A 123 -2.80 -2.61 -13.45
CA HIS A 123 -2.24 -2.62 -14.80
C HIS A 123 -0.72 -2.64 -14.79
N PHE A 124 -0.11 -1.80 -13.96
CA PHE A 124 1.33 -1.77 -13.81
C PHE A 124 1.87 -3.11 -13.27
N LEU A 125 1.21 -3.70 -12.28
CA LEU A 125 1.60 -5.00 -11.73
C LEU A 125 1.58 -6.10 -12.80
N ASP A 126 0.52 -6.16 -13.61
CA ASP A 126 0.37 -7.15 -14.69
C ASP A 126 1.41 -6.96 -15.81
N ALA A 127 1.55 -5.73 -16.32
CA ALA A 127 2.41 -5.42 -17.45
C ALA A 127 3.90 -5.37 -17.12
N HIS A 128 4.26 -5.07 -15.86
CA HIS A 128 5.62 -4.73 -15.46
C HIS A 128 6.13 -5.53 -14.26
N LEU A 129 5.53 -6.70 -13.95
CA LEU A 129 6.02 -7.58 -12.89
C LEU A 129 7.52 -7.91 -13.01
N ASN A 130 8.00 -8.10 -14.24
CA ASN A 130 9.40 -8.44 -14.52
C ASN A 130 10.39 -7.32 -14.17
N PHE A 131 9.92 -6.09 -13.93
CA PHE A 131 10.77 -4.97 -13.51
C PHE A 131 11.00 -4.93 -12.00
N PHE A 132 10.28 -5.75 -11.23
CA PHE A 132 10.50 -5.84 -9.78
C PHE A 132 11.78 -6.64 -9.47
N PRO A 133 12.61 -6.16 -8.53
CA PRO A 133 13.71 -6.96 -8.00
C PRO A 133 13.16 -8.16 -7.24
N ASP A 134 13.96 -9.22 -7.13
CA ASP A 134 13.55 -10.41 -6.40
C ASP A 134 13.26 -10.09 -4.92
N ASN A 135 14.04 -9.18 -4.32
CA ASN A 135 13.75 -8.60 -3.01
C ASN A 135 12.94 -7.30 -3.15
N CYS A 136 11.62 -7.43 -3.29
CA CYS A 136 10.64 -6.34 -3.24
C CYS A 136 10.69 -5.52 -1.93
N GLY A 137 11.14 -6.11 -0.82
CA GLY A 137 11.27 -5.42 0.46
C GLY A 137 12.24 -4.22 0.40
N GLN A 138 13.31 -4.31 -0.38
CA GLN A 138 14.30 -3.24 -0.54
C GLN A 138 13.76 -1.98 -1.25
N VAL A 139 12.74 -2.16 -2.08
CA VAL A 139 12.09 -1.07 -2.83
C VAL A 139 10.73 -0.70 -2.23
N SER A 140 10.44 -1.19 -1.02
CA SER A 140 9.20 -0.86 -0.32
C SER A 140 9.27 0.53 0.32
N ASP A 141 8.18 1.28 0.22
CA ASP A 141 8.08 2.65 0.74
C ASP A 141 7.56 2.69 2.20
N GLU A 142 7.86 1.65 2.99
CA GLU A 142 7.40 1.60 4.39
C GLU A 142 8.00 2.73 5.23
N ASN A 143 9.25 3.09 4.95
CA ASN A 143 9.96 4.17 5.63
C ASN A 143 9.34 5.54 5.30
N GLY A 144 8.96 5.79 4.04
CA GLY A 144 8.27 7.01 3.65
C GLY A 144 6.90 7.14 4.33
N GLU A 145 6.11 6.05 4.36
CA GLU A 145 4.83 6.02 5.08
C GLU A 145 4.98 6.22 6.59
N ARG A 146 6.06 5.71 7.20
CA ARG A 146 6.36 5.96 8.62
C ARG A 146 6.71 7.42 8.85
N PHE A 147 7.56 7.99 8.00
CA PHE A 147 7.95 9.40 8.09
C PHE A 147 6.73 10.34 8.01
N HIS A 148 5.81 10.09 7.07
CA HIS A 148 4.56 10.85 6.99
C HIS A 148 3.70 10.77 8.27
N GLN A 149 3.68 9.63 8.95
CA GLN A 149 2.97 9.48 10.22
C GLN A 149 3.65 10.21 11.36
N ASP A 150 4.98 10.16 11.42
CA ASP A 150 5.76 10.84 12.44
C ASP A 150 5.56 12.36 12.33
N ILE A 151 5.62 12.92 11.11
CA ILE A 151 5.27 14.33 10.85
C ILE A 151 3.84 14.64 11.29
N ALA A 152 2.85 13.85 10.86
CA ALA A 152 1.45 14.10 11.22
C ALA A 152 1.18 14.02 12.73
N ASN A 153 1.97 13.23 13.46
CA ASN A 153 1.91 13.17 14.92
C ASN A 153 2.55 14.40 15.56
N MET A 154 3.66 14.88 14.99
CA MET A 154 4.31 16.12 15.43
C MET A 154 3.41 17.33 15.20
N GLU A 155 2.82 17.49 14.01
CA GLU A 155 1.85 18.56 13.69
C GLU A 155 0.72 18.65 14.73
N LYS A 156 0.16 17.50 15.13
CA LYS A 156 -0.90 17.44 16.14
C LYS A 156 -0.45 17.89 17.52
N ARG A 157 0.78 17.53 17.92
CA ARG A 157 1.35 17.96 19.20
C ARG A 157 1.61 19.47 19.21
N CYS A 158 1.95 20.03 18.06
CA CYS A 158 2.26 21.44 17.88
C CYS A 158 1.02 22.30 17.56
N GLN A 159 -0.18 21.72 17.44
CA GLN A 159 -1.44 22.43 17.12
C GLN A 159 -1.39 23.31 15.86
N GLY A 160 -0.45 23.08 14.95
CA GLY A 160 -0.22 23.93 13.77
C GLY A 160 0.69 25.15 14.01
N ASP A 161 1.13 25.40 15.25
CA ASP A 161 2.12 26.44 15.56
C ASP A 161 3.53 25.87 15.42
N TRP A 162 4.11 26.06 14.24
CA TRP A 162 5.49 25.69 13.93
C TRP A 162 6.41 26.90 14.13
N SER A 163 7.37 26.81 15.05
CA SER A 163 8.50 27.75 15.10
C SER A 163 9.68 27.22 14.29
N THR A 164 10.54 28.10 13.78
CA THR A 164 11.76 27.72 13.05
C THR A 164 12.64 26.74 13.84
N ALA A 165 12.73 26.92 15.17
CA ALA A 165 13.47 26.01 16.04
C ALA A 165 12.89 24.58 16.07
N MET A 166 11.56 24.45 16.01
CA MET A 166 10.90 23.14 15.98
C MET A 166 11.08 22.42 14.64
N LEU A 167 11.22 23.17 13.55
CA LEU A 167 11.59 22.64 12.23
C LEU A 167 13.04 22.16 12.21
N ASP A 168 13.96 22.91 12.83
CA ASP A 168 15.37 22.51 12.94
C ASP A 168 15.54 21.24 13.80
N ASP A 169 14.82 21.14 14.91
CA ASP A 169 14.80 19.95 15.77
C ASP A 169 14.20 18.72 15.06
N THR A 170 13.18 18.90 14.19
CA THR A 170 12.61 17.80 13.39
C THR A 170 13.61 17.27 12.38
N VAL A 171 14.33 18.17 11.70
CA VAL A 171 15.36 17.81 10.72
C VAL A 171 16.53 17.09 11.42
N GLY A 172 16.94 17.56 12.60
CA GLY A 172 17.95 16.90 13.43
C GLY A 172 17.57 15.46 13.82
N LEU A 173 16.37 15.27 14.37
CA LEU A 173 15.85 13.94 14.75
C LEU A 173 15.66 13.02 13.53
N SER A 174 15.25 13.56 12.38
CA SER A 174 15.11 12.78 11.15
C SER A 174 16.45 12.31 10.58
N SER A 175 17.53 13.06 10.80
CA SER A 175 18.89 12.69 10.39
C SER A 175 19.45 11.53 11.22
N GLU A 176 19.09 11.44 12.51
CA GLU A 176 19.46 10.34 13.42
C GLU A 176 18.64 9.05 13.20
N MET A 177 17.48 9.13 12.54
CA MET A 177 16.61 7.98 12.23
C MET A 177 16.96 7.26 10.92
N LEU A 178 17.91 7.78 10.13
CA LEU A 178 18.46 7.08 8.97
C LEU A 178 19.49 6.02 9.43
N PRO A 179 19.40 4.76 8.97
CA PRO A 179 20.37 3.75 9.37
C PRO A 179 21.77 4.11 8.86
N THR A 180 22.74 4.16 9.77
CA THR A 180 24.18 4.18 9.49
C THR A 180 24.59 2.87 8.81
N SER A 181 24.33 2.77 7.51
CA SER A 181 24.91 1.73 6.65
C SER A 181 25.31 2.31 5.31
N ILE A 182 26.26 3.24 5.37
CA ILE A 182 27.27 3.37 4.33
C ILE A 182 28.61 3.31 5.09
N THR A 183 29.04 2.10 5.42
CA THR A 183 30.45 1.89 5.71
C THR A 183 31.19 2.16 4.42
N THR A 184 32.00 3.21 4.49
CA THR A 184 33.22 3.47 3.74
C THR A 184 33.74 2.23 3.00
N ASP A 185 33.82 2.33 1.68
CA ASP A 185 35.04 2.00 0.95
C ASP A 185 34.98 2.65 -0.43
N ARG A 186 35.81 3.67 -0.60
CA ARG A 186 36.27 4.11 -1.92
C ARG A 186 37.80 4.21 -1.81
N PRO A 187 38.56 3.65 -2.78
CA PRO A 187 40.01 3.84 -2.81
C PRO A 187 40.38 5.31 -3.00
#